data_AF-A0A935GRV8-F1
#
_entry.id   AF-A0A935GRV8-F1
#
_cell.length_a   1.000
_cell.length_b   1.000
_cell.length_c   1.000
_cell.angle_alpha   90.00
_cell.angle_beta   90.00
_cell.angle_gamma   90.00
#
_symmetry.space_group_name_H-M   'P 1'
#
loop_
_entity.id
_entity.type
_entity.pdbx_description
1 polymer ?
#
loop_
_entity_poly.entity_id
_entity_poly.type
_entity_poly.pdbx_seq_one_letter_code
_entity_poly.pdbx_strand_id
1 'polypeptide(L)' 'MAAIVQRSDNEITIQVTVRLGGTMLEMEDEIQNATNAVGRCATEEAQRRFDTDGSAIKLGSVKWTARSMS' A
#
# COMPACT_ATOMS: atom_id res chain seq x y z
N MET A 1 9.04 -11.86 1.67
CA MET A 1 9.02 -10.48 2.22
C MET A 1 8.92 -9.50 1.06
N ALA A 2 7.98 -8.55 1.11
CA ALA A 2 7.80 -7.52 0.07
C ALA A 2 8.29 -6.17 0.60
N ALA A 3 9.02 -5.42 -0.22
CA ALA A 3 9.56 -4.11 0.15
C ALA A 3 9.48 -3.14 -1.03
N ILE A 4 9.17 -1.88 -0.74
CA ILE A 4 9.23 -0.81 -1.75
C ILE A 4 10.71 -0.46 -1.97
N VAL A 5 11.18 -0.65 -3.21
CA VAL A 5 12.56 -0.35 -3.61
C VAL A 5 12.69 0.98 -4.34
N GLN A 6 11.58 1.49 -4.89
CA GLN A 6 11.53 2.78 -5.56
C GLN A 6 10.17 3.46 -5.36
N ARG A 7 10.19 4.78 -5.22
CA ARG A 7 9.01 5.65 -5.15
C ARG A 7 9.19 6.78 -6.16
N SER A 8 8.21 6.99 -7.01
CA SER A 8 8.06 8.20 -7.83
C SER A 8 6.75 8.90 -7.44
N ASP A 9 6.46 10.03 -8.08
CA ASP A 9 5.28 10.84 -7.75
C ASP A 9 3.99 10.01 -7.73
N ASN A 10 3.73 9.25 -8.79
CA ASN A 10 2.48 8.48 -8.94
C ASN A 10 2.67 6.96 -8.93
N GLU A 11 3.89 6.45 -8.76
CA GLU A 11 4.15 5.02 -8.84
C GLU A 11 5.07 4.55 -7.72
N ILE A 12 4.99 3.25 -7.44
CA ILE A 12 5.91 2.55 -6.55
C ILE A 12 6.36 1.25 -7.20
N THR A 13 7.59 0.86 -6.93
CA THR A 13 8.11 -0.45 -7.31
C THR A 13 8.29 -1.28 -6.06
N ILE A 14 7.61 -2.42 -6.00
CA ILE A 14 7.68 -3.36 -4.89
C ILE A 14 8.47 -4.59 -5.34
N GLN A 15 9.56 -4.89 -4.64
CA GLN A 15 10.32 -6.11 -4.82
C GLN A 15 9.83 -7.16 -3.84
N VAL A 16 9.61 -8.37 -4.32
CA VAL A 16 9.28 -9.54 -3.51
C VAL A 16 10.11 -10.72 -3.94
N THR A 17 10.51 -11.55 -2.98
CA THR A 17 11.17 -12.83 -3.22
C THR A 17 10.22 -13.95 -2.80
N VAL A 18 10.05 -14.92 -3.68
CA VAL A 18 9.21 -16.11 -3.48
C VAL A 18 10.10 -17.34 -3.48
N ARG A 19 9.89 -18.24 -2.52
CA ARG A 19 10.59 -19.52 -2.51
C ARG A 19 9.86 -20.48 -3.44
N LEU A 20 10.57 -21.00 -4.44
CA LEU A 20 10.06 -22.05 -5.32
C LEU A 20 10.69 -23.38 -4.92
N GLY A 21 10.00 -24.14 -4.08
CA GLY A 21 10.44 -25.47 -3.67
C GLY A 21 9.35 -26.20 -2.88
N GLY A 22 9.47 -27.52 -2.82
CA GLY A 22 8.42 -28.39 -2.27
C GLY A 22 7.48 -28.91 -3.35
N THR A 23 6.26 -29.25 -2.94
CA THR A 23 5.17 -29.65 -3.82
C THR A 23 4.59 -28.46 -4.59
N MET A 24 3.79 -28.74 -5.63
CA MET A 24 3.10 -27.68 -6.39
C MET A 24 2.22 -26.81 -5.50
N LEU A 25 1.46 -27.43 -4.58
CA LEU A 25 0.56 -26.72 -3.69
C LEU A 25 1.31 -25.76 -2.74
N GLU A 26 2.44 -26.21 -2.19
CA GLU A 26 3.28 -25.35 -1.33
C GLU A 26 3.85 -24.16 -2.10
N MET A 27 4.22 -24.35 -3.38
CA MET A 27 4.67 -23.24 -4.22
C MET A 27 3.54 -22.26 -4.54
N GLU A 28 2.32 -22.75 -4.77
CA GLU A 28 1.13 -21.90 -4.96
C GLU A 28 0.84 -21.06 -3.71
N ASP A 29 0.92 -21.66 -2.53
CA ASP A 29 0.76 -20.94 -1.25
C ASP A 29 1.83 -19.85 -1.07
N GLU A 30 3.09 -20.14 -1.39
CA GLU A 30 4.18 -19.15 -1.34
C GLU A 30 3.95 -17.98 -2.31
N ILE A 31 3.50 -18.27 -3.54
CA ILE A 31 3.15 -17.24 -4.54
C ILE A 31 1.97 -16.39 -4.06
N GLN A 32 0.93 -17.02 -3.52
CA GLN A 32 -0.26 -16.32 -3.02
C GLN A 32 0.10 -15.41 -1.85
N ASN A 33 0.91 -15.91 -0.90
CA ASN A 33 1.37 -15.14 0.25
C ASN A 33 2.23 -13.94 -0.17
N ALA A 34 3.13 -14.13 -1.13
CA ALA A 34 3.94 -13.05 -1.69
C ALA A 34 3.09 -11.97 -2.35
N THR A 35 2.11 -12.36 -3.17
CA THR A 35 1.19 -11.44 -3.85
C THR A 35 0.35 -10.65 -2.84
N ASN A 36 -0.17 -11.32 -1.81
CA ASN A 36 -0.91 -10.68 -0.72
C ASN A 36 -0.04 -9.66 0.04
N ALA A 37 1.24 -9.95 0.24
CA ALA A 37 2.18 -9.02 0.87
C ALA A 37 2.45 -7.78 0.00
N VAL A 38 2.59 -7.96 -1.33
CA VAL A 38 2.71 -6.84 -2.27
C VAL A 38 1.46 -5.96 -2.23
N GLY A 39 0.27 -6.55 -2.30
CA GLY A 39 -1.01 -5.82 -2.24
C GLY A 39 -1.13 -4.99 -0.97
N ARG A 40 -0.83 -5.60 0.19
CA ARG A 40 -0.85 -4.90 1.49
C ARG A 40 0.10 -3.71 1.53
N CYS A 41 1.34 -3.89 1.06
CA CYS A 41 2.33 -2.83 1.03
C CYS A 41 1.91 -1.67 0.11
N ALA A 42 1.32 -1.98 -1.05
CA ALA A 42 0.77 -0.98 -1.95
C ALA A 42 -0.43 -0.23 -1.34
N THR A 43 -1.34 -0.94 -0.67
CA THR A 43 -2.49 -0.33 0.01
C THR A 43 -2.06 0.59 1.15
N GLU A 44 -1.09 0.18 1.98
CA GLU A 44 -0.53 1.02 3.04
C GLU A 44 0.07 2.31 2.47
N GLU A 45 0.75 2.22 1.32
CA GLU A 45 1.29 3.41 0.66
C GLU A 45 0.22 4.33 0.07
N ALA A 46 -0.79 3.75 -0.58
CA ALA A 46 -1.92 4.50 -1.10
C ALA A 46 -2.68 5.22 0.02
N GLN A 47 -2.89 4.57 1.16
CA GLN A 47 -3.50 5.17 2.35
C GLN A 47 -2.64 6.33 2.89
N ARG A 48 -1.33 6.15 3.05
CA ARG A 48 -0.43 7.24 3.47
C ARG A 48 -0.53 8.45 2.55
N ARG A 49 -0.54 8.23 1.24
CA ARG A 49 -0.68 9.32 0.26
C ARG A 49 -2.05 9.99 0.34
N PHE A 50 -3.13 9.22 0.47
CA PHE A 50 -4.48 9.75 0.59
C PHE A 50 -4.68 10.57 1.87
N ASP A 51 -4.19 10.08 3.01
CA ASP A 51 -4.23 10.80 4.29
C ASP A 51 -3.36 12.07 4.27
N THR A 52 -2.24 12.06 3.53
CA THR A 52 -1.34 13.21 3.38
C THR A 52 -1.85 14.24 2.38
N ASP A 53 -2.61 13.83 1.35
CA ASP A 53 -3.24 14.74 0.38
C ASP A 53 -4.24 15.68 1.06
N GLY A 54 -4.72 15.33 2.27
CA GLY A 54 -5.35 16.27 3.20
C GLY A 54 -6.55 17.01 2.63
N SER A 55 -7.10 16.52 1.51
CA SER A 55 -8.23 17.15 0.86
C SER A 55 -9.40 17.07 1.84
N ALA A 56 -9.91 18.24 2.25
CA ALA A 56 -10.95 18.32 3.26
C ALA A 56 -12.10 17.37 2.87
N ILE A 57 -12.49 16.48 3.79
CA ILE A 57 -13.64 15.60 3.62
C ILE A 57 -14.84 16.49 3.25
N LYS A 58 -15.23 16.51 1.97
CA LYS A 58 -16.39 17.24 1.47
C LYS A 58 -17.63 16.38 1.67
N LEU A 59 -18.09 16.31 2.91
CA LEU A 59 -19.43 15.82 3.25
C LEU A 59 -20.40 17.00 3.11
N GLY A 60 -20.99 17.14 1.92
CA GLY A 60 -21.87 18.26 1.59
C GLY A 60 -21.14 19.62 1.47
N SER A 61 -21.90 20.68 1.23
CA SER A 61 -21.43 22.05 0.97
C SER A 61 -20.66 22.73 2.13
N VAL A 62 -20.27 21.99 3.17
CA VAL A 62 -19.59 22.52 4.35
C VAL A 62 -18.14 22.02 4.39
N LYS A 63 -17.22 22.95 4.14
CA LYS A 63 -15.77 22.74 4.24
C LYS A 63 -15.38 22.79 5.72
N TRP A 64 -15.04 21.64 6.30
CA TRP A 64 -14.46 21.57 7.64
C TRP A 64 -12.94 21.78 7.54
N THR A 65 -12.42 22.87 8.13
CA THR A 65 -10.98 23.08 8.29
C THR A 65 -10.60 22.83 9.75
N ALA A 66 -9.66 21.92 10.00
CA ALA A 66 -9.09 21.75 11.33
C ALA A 66 -8.14 22.93 11.61
N ARG A 67 -8.48 23.77 12.58
CA ARG A 67 -7.58 24.79 13.11
C ARG A 67 -6.92 24.21 14.36
N SER A 68 -5.64 23.86 14.27
CA SER A 68 -4.83 23.62 15.46
C SER A 68 -4.62 24.97 16.17
N MET A 69 -5.13 25.11 17.39
CA MET A 69 -4.78 26.25 18.25
C MET A 69 -3.61 25.83 19.13
N SER A 70 -2.50 26.56 19.01
CA SER A 70 -1.39 26.62 19.96
C SER A 70 -1.79 27.30 21.26
#